data_AF-A0E9Q8-F1
#
_entry.id   AF-A0E9Q8-F1
#
_cell.length_a   1.000
_cell.length_b   1.000
_cell.length_c   1.000
_cell.angle_alpha   90.00
_cell.angle_beta   90.00
_cell.angle_gamma   90.00
#
_symmetry.space_group_name_H-M   'P 1'
#
loop_
_entity.id
_entity.type
_entity.pdbx_description
1 polymer ?
#
loop_
_entity_poly.entity_id
_entity_poly.type
_entity_poly.pdbx_seq_one_letter_code
_entity_poly.pdbx_strand_id
1 'polypeptide(L)'
;MSLAFERLRKQDLLLSAVLYEKIPKEQLIQHLSQVRGEQFDLIDSWAYETLEGEVKVMVEKKHEEFRRVRTMSIDEEILIKPNVMINDEKNYRETIQCKQLPPNRIVLYYDQNPQVIMQPRIAEYKIIEGSTFTPNYVNYCVVVGQFGSNVWRRVEHFYWLQESLQQQYPDSLIPPLPAKTLFRKFTPEHISKRTKMLEQFLGAILNNHLLRQSDFIEGFLFIDDDIKFKQLLASSSVLKQPTKYSDYVNQEGQVILEFNPMMDKYFMDINTYMLNTNDIYKELTQNSRFMVNSMKDFIIKVKNLAGSIGSLKEATKSFNLKNIVGSLPLLEFVYTLLEEYFIDWSTNLNKLANTLNENLYEFFRFQRDMQNQCVELISNRNKAQCKYLKEYQDLMKKKHKYFTSEPIEKWEMVTEMDKIKIKQNQVLSYHFMLPKETQEVEGLKMRFAYINRQAYQQITQYFDNKGISYTTRMCNMSIRKKENAAQHTQFVEMIASQFMQIVAMRNGEIPNLKQEWIDQYLNPLRISCIIR
;
A
#
# COMPACT_ATOMS: atom_id res chain seq x y z
N MET A 1 21.94 -34.45 -21.29
CA MET A 1 20.95 -34.06 -20.26
C MET A 1 20.07 -35.27 -19.99
N SER A 2 19.74 -35.60 -18.75
CA SER A 2 18.86 -36.76 -18.50
C SER A 2 17.44 -36.44 -18.99
N LEU A 3 16.75 -37.44 -19.55
CA LEU A 3 15.34 -37.33 -19.97
C LEU A 3 14.45 -36.76 -18.85
N ALA A 4 14.77 -37.06 -17.59
CA ALA A 4 14.07 -36.54 -16.42
C ALA A 4 14.21 -35.01 -16.24
N PHE A 5 15.39 -34.45 -16.52
CA PHE A 5 15.62 -33.00 -16.42
C PHE A 5 14.87 -32.23 -17.51
N GLU A 6 14.84 -32.77 -18.73
CA GLU A 6 14.14 -32.16 -19.84
C GLU A 6 12.62 -32.17 -19.63
N ARG A 7 12.08 -33.27 -19.10
CA ARG A 7 10.66 -33.37 -18.71
C ARG A 7 10.29 -32.37 -17.62
N LEU A 8 11.13 -32.21 -16.59
CA LEU A 8 10.90 -31.23 -15.52
C LEU A 8 10.88 -29.80 -16.07
N ARG A 9 11.82 -29.47 -16.96
CA ARG A 9 11.88 -28.15 -17.59
C ARG A 9 10.61 -27.83 -18.41
N LYS A 10 10.06 -28.81 -19.14
CA LYS A 10 8.78 -28.67 -19.86
C LYS A 10 7.59 -28.51 -18.90
N GLN A 11 7.58 -29.24 -17.78
CA GLN A 11 6.54 -29.10 -16.75
C GLN A 11 6.57 -27.72 -16.11
N ASP A 12 7.74 -27.19 -15.77
CA ASP A 12 7.91 -25.86 -15.20
C ASP A 12 7.44 -24.77 -16.17
N LEU A 13 7.77 -24.90 -17.46
CA LEU A 13 7.29 -23.98 -18.51
C LEU A 13 5.76 -23.95 -18.60
N LEU A 14 5.11 -25.12 -18.63
CA LEU A 14 3.65 -25.19 -18.69
C LEU A 14 2.99 -24.70 -17.40
N LEU A 15 3.57 -25.06 -16.25
CA LEU A 15 3.11 -24.58 -14.95
C LEU A 15 3.23 -23.06 -14.86
N SER A 16 4.31 -22.49 -15.42
CA SER A 16 4.52 -21.06 -15.50
C SER A 16 3.43 -20.36 -16.33
N ALA A 17 3.09 -20.92 -17.49
CA ALA A 17 2.02 -20.41 -18.33
C ALA A 17 0.64 -20.44 -17.64
N VAL A 18 0.35 -21.51 -16.88
CA VAL A 18 -0.93 -21.64 -16.17
C VAL A 18 -0.98 -20.72 -14.95
N LEU A 19 0.07 -20.69 -14.14
CA LEU A 19 0.06 -19.98 -12.86
C LEU A 19 0.37 -18.49 -13.00
N TYR A 20 1.40 -18.12 -13.76
CA TYR A 20 1.86 -16.73 -13.86
C TYR A 20 1.14 -16.00 -14.99
N GLU A 21 1.05 -16.61 -16.17
CA GLU A 21 0.37 -16.01 -17.33
C GLU A 21 -1.16 -16.23 -17.25
N LYS A 22 -1.64 -16.94 -16.23
CA LYS A 22 -3.05 -17.25 -15.93
C LYS A 22 -3.78 -17.93 -17.08
N ILE A 23 -3.08 -18.62 -17.98
CA ILE A 23 -3.71 -19.30 -19.10
C ILE A 23 -4.47 -20.51 -18.51
N PRO A 24 -5.80 -20.62 -18.65
CA PRO A 24 -6.54 -21.78 -18.17
C PRO A 24 -5.90 -23.05 -18.73
N LYS A 25 -5.71 -24.04 -17.87
CA LYS A 25 -5.04 -25.30 -18.22
C LYS A 25 -5.72 -25.95 -19.44
N GLU A 26 -7.03 -25.86 -19.52
CA GLU A 26 -7.86 -26.41 -20.59
C GLU A 26 -7.57 -25.72 -21.92
N GLN A 27 -7.40 -24.39 -21.93
CA GLN A 27 -7.04 -23.63 -23.13
C GLN A 27 -5.63 -23.97 -23.60
N LEU A 28 -4.70 -24.14 -22.67
CA LEU A 28 -3.33 -24.56 -22.95
C LEU A 28 -3.27 -25.95 -23.60
N ILE A 29 -4.00 -26.91 -23.03
CA ILE A 29 -4.12 -28.27 -23.58
C ILE A 29 -4.78 -28.23 -24.96
N GLN A 30 -5.84 -27.45 -25.13
CA GLN A 30 -6.56 -27.36 -26.39
C GLN A 30 -5.69 -26.77 -27.51
N HIS A 31 -4.99 -25.66 -27.25
CA HIS A 31 -4.08 -25.04 -28.23
C HIS A 31 -2.97 -25.99 -28.64
N LEU A 32 -2.30 -26.61 -27.67
CA LEU A 32 -1.19 -27.53 -27.95
C LEU A 32 -1.65 -28.80 -28.67
N SER A 33 -2.86 -29.29 -28.40
CA SER A 33 -3.46 -30.39 -29.16
C SER A 33 -3.77 -30.00 -30.60
N GLN A 34 -4.24 -28.77 -30.84
CA GLN A 34 -4.56 -28.27 -32.18
C GLN A 34 -3.32 -28.09 -33.06
N VAL A 35 -2.23 -27.57 -32.50
CA VAL A 35 -0.97 -27.34 -33.25
C VAL A 35 -0.35 -28.65 -33.73
N ARG A 36 -0.50 -29.72 -32.95
CA ARG A 36 0.15 -31.01 -33.23
C ARG A 36 -0.75 -32.05 -33.88
N GLY A 37 -2.07 -31.86 -33.88
CA GLY A 37 -3.03 -32.78 -34.50
C GLY A 37 -3.33 -34.06 -33.71
N GLU A 38 -2.86 -34.17 -32.46
CA GLU A 38 -3.09 -35.30 -31.56
C GLU A 38 -3.43 -34.82 -30.14
N GLN A 39 -4.05 -35.67 -29.31
CA GLN A 39 -4.29 -35.37 -27.90
C GLN A 39 -2.96 -35.09 -27.17
N PHE A 40 -2.89 -33.98 -26.43
CA PHE A 40 -1.73 -33.44 -25.71
C PHE A 40 -1.03 -34.39 -24.70
N ASP A 41 -1.45 -35.65 -24.58
CA ASP A 41 -1.16 -36.51 -23.43
C ASP A 41 0.31 -36.96 -23.29
N LEU A 42 1.21 -36.54 -24.18
CA LEU A 42 2.64 -36.87 -24.13
C LEU A 42 3.50 -35.60 -24.13
N ILE A 43 3.64 -34.94 -22.98
CA ILE A 43 4.60 -33.83 -22.78
C ILE A 43 6.02 -34.19 -23.25
N ASP A 44 6.38 -35.47 -23.14
CA ASP A 44 7.69 -36.00 -23.51
C ASP A 44 7.93 -36.00 -25.02
N SER A 45 6.88 -35.92 -25.83
CA SER A 45 6.98 -35.96 -27.28
C SER A 45 7.32 -34.60 -27.90
N TRP A 46 7.28 -33.50 -27.15
CA TRP A 46 7.61 -32.16 -27.63
C TRP A 46 9.10 -31.86 -27.51
N ALA A 47 9.73 -31.24 -28.52
CA ALA A 47 11.00 -30.55 -28.30
C ALA A 47 10.76 -29.32 -27.41
N TYR A 48 11.67 -29.02 -26.48
CA TYR A 48 11.48 -27.92 -25.53
C TYR A 48 11.31 -26.57 -26.25
N GLU A 49 12.13 -26.32 -27.26
CA GLU A 49 12.14 -25.06 -28.03
C GLU A 49 10.82 -24.85 -28.77
N THR A 50 10.24 -25.92 -29.32
CA THR A 50 8.94 -25.87 -29.98
C THR A 50 7.81 -25.62 -28.98
N LEU A 51 7.86 -26.27 -27.81
CA LEU A 51 6.87 -26.07 -26.75
C LEU A 51 6.92 -24.64 -26.19
N GLU A 52 8.13 -24.11 -25.98
CA GLU A 52 8.36 -22.73 -25.54
C GLU A 52 7.85 -21.71 -26.54
N GLY A 53 8.06 -21.95 -27.85
CA GLY A 53 7.52 -21.12 -28.92
C GLY A 53 5.98 -21.04 -28.87
N GLU A 54 5.30 -22.18 -28.74
CA GLU A 54 3.84 -22.21 -28.69
C GLU A 54 3.25 -21.59 -27.42
N VAL A 55 3.89 -21.83 -26.27
CA VAL A 55 3.51 -21.17 -25.02
C VAL A 55 3.64 -19.66 -25.15
N LYS A 56 4.71 -19.17 -25.78
CA LYS A 56 4.93 -17.73 -25.98
C LYS A 56 3.86 -17.10 -26.88
N VAL A 57 3.46 -17.76 -27.97
CA VAL A 57 2.36 -17.30 -28.86
C VAL A 57 1.06 -17.13 -28.07
N MET A 58 0.75 -18.08 -27.20
CA MET A 58 -0.44 -18.00 -26.35
C MET A 58 -0.39 -16.87 -25.33
N VAL A 59 0.77 -16.65 -24.71
CA VAL A 59 0.99 -15.53 -23.78
C VAL A 59 0.82 -14.20 -24.51
N GLU A 60 1.40 -14.05 -25.70
CA GLU A 60 1.28 -12.84 -26.52
C GLU A 60 -0.17 -12.59 -26.95
N LYS A 61 -0.87 -13.63 -27.41
CA LYS A 61 -2.29 -13.54 -27.77
C LYS A 61 -3.15 -13.10 -26.58
N LYS A 62 -2.90 -13.66 -25.40
CA LYS A 62 -3.60 -13.26 -24.18
C LYS A 62 -3.28 -11.81 -23.78
N HIS A 63 -2.03 -11.40 -23.90
CA HIS A 63 -1.64 -10.00 -23.70
C HIS A 63 -2.28 -9.07 -24.73
N GLU A 64 -2.49 -9.50 -25.97
CA GLU A 64 -3.25 -8.75 -26.97
C GLU A 64 -4.74 -8.67 -26.65
N GLU A 65 -5.38 -9.77 -26.27
CA GLU A 65 -6.78 -9.76 -25.83
C GLU A 65 -6.97 -8.86 -24.61
N PHE A 66 -6.06 -8.94 -23.65
CA PHE A 66 -6.03 -8.04 -22.49
C PHE A 66 -5.86 -6.58 -22.92
N ARG A 67 -4.95 -6.30 -23.88
CA ARG A 67 -4.80 -4.96 -24.47
C ARG A 67 -6.08 -4.50 -25.16
N ARG A 68 -6.76 -5.35 -25.94
CA ARG A 68 -7.99 -5.03 -26.69
C ARG A 68 -9.20 -4.78 -25.78
N VAL A 69 -9.42 -5.62 -24.78
CA VAL A 69 -10.47 -5.42 -23.77
C VAL A 69 -10.23 -4.10 -23.02
N ARG A 70 -8.96 -3.76 -22.77
CA ARG A 70 -8.58 -2.47 -22.19
C ARG A 70 -8.90 -1.28 -23.10
N THR A 71 -8.66 -1.39 -24.41
CA THR A 71 -9.02 -0.31 -25.36
C THR A 71 -10.54 -0.17 -25.53
N MET A 72 -11.29 -1.28 -25.56
CA MET A 72 -12.76 -1.24 -25.69
C MET A 72 -13.47 -0.73 -24.43
N SER A 73 -12.96 -1.06 -23.23
CA SER A 73 -13.45 -0.49 -21.97
C SER A 73 -13.19 1.02 -21.85
N ILE A 74 -12.12 1.52 -22.47
CA ILE A 74 -11.82 2.95 -22.55
C ILE A 74 -12.82 3.65 -23.50
N ASP A 75 -13.19 3.00 -24.60
CA ASP A 75 -14.10 3.59 -25.58
C ASP A 75 -15.58 3.51 -25.18
N GLU A 76 -16.00 2.53 -24.39
CA GLU A 76 -17.41 2.39 -23.97
C GLU A 76 -17.77 3.14 -22.68
N GLU A 77 -16.81 3.53 -21.83
CA GLU A 77 -17.07 4.34 -20.61
C GLU A 77 -16.62 5.81 -20.69
N ILE A 78 -15.85 6.23 -21.71
CA ILE A 78 -15.31 7.61 -21.83
C ILE A 78 -15.56 8.26 -23.22
N LEU A 79 -16.53 7.79 -24.02
CA LEU A 79 -16.98 8.52 -25.22
C LEU A 79 -18.28 9.31 -25.01
N ILE A 80 -18.27 10.20 -24.02
CA ILE A 80 -18.91 11.50 -24.23
C ILE A 80 -17.82 12.38 -24.84
N LYS A 81 -17.73 12.42 -26.18
CA LYS A 81 -16.84 13.38 -26.88
C LYS A 81 -17.20 14.78 -26.39
N PRO A 82 -16.33 15.49 -25.64
CA PRO A 82 -16.56 16.88 -25.31
C PRO A 82 -16.08 17.72 -26.50
N ASN A 83 -16.64 17.49 -27.68
CA ASN A 83 -16.38 18.38 -28.79
C ASN A 83 -17.33 19.57 -28.67
N VAL A 84 -16.70 20.73 -28.57
CA VAL A 84 -17.25 22.09 -28.44
C VAL A 84 -17.45 22.56 -26.98
N MET A 85 -16.34 22.74 -26.26
CA MET A 85 -16.27 23.88 -25.32
C MET A 85 -16.12 25.16 -26.14
N ILE A 86 -17.00 26.14 -25.91
CA ILE A 86 -16.91 27.48 -26.49
C ILE A 86 -15.58 28.10 -26.02
N ASN A 87 -14.86 28.77 -26.94
CA ASN A 87 -13.47 29.21 -26.74
C ASN A 87 -13.25 30.09 -25.48
N ASP A 88 -14.26 30.84 -25.03
CA ASP A 88 -14.14 31.76 -23.89
C ASP A 88 -14.11 31.09 -22.51
N GLU A 89 -14.41 29.78 -22.42
CA GLU A 89 -14.42 29.04 -21.15
C GLU A 89 -13.25 28.06 -21.00
N LYS A 90 -12.29 28.06 -21.92
CA LYS A 90 -11.18 27.08 -21.86
C LYS A 90 -10.27 27.27 -20.65
N ASN A 91 -10.15 28.49 -20.12
CA ASN A 91 -9.33 28.78 -18.96
C ASN A 91 -10.18 29.50 -17.92
N TYR A 92 -10.60 28.79 -16.88
CA TYR A 92 -11.31 29.37 -15.75
C TYR A 92 -10.41 29.33 -14.52
N ARG A 93 -10.28 30.47 -13.85
CA ARG A 93 -9.63 30.58 -12.56
C ARG A 93 -10.31 31.63 -11.71
N GLU A 94 -10.71 31.25 -10.51
CA GLU A 94 -11.27 32.15 -9.52
C GLU A 94 -10.65 31.85 -8.16
N THR A 95 -10.54 32.85 -7.30
CA THR A 95 -10.05 32.71 -5.93
C THR A 95 -11.11 33.24 -4.98
N ILE A 96 -11.58 32.39 -4.09
CA ILE A 96 -12.61 32.71 -3.10
C ILE A 96 -11.99 32.69 -1.71
N GLN A 97 -12.24 33.74 -0.93
CA GLN A 97 -11.81 33.81 0.46
C GLN A 97 -12.58 32.80 1.32
N CYS A 98 -11.88 32.07 2.17
CA CYS A 98 -12.43 31.08 3.08
C CYS A 98 -11.89 31.27 4.51
N LYS A 99 -12.25 30.38 5.42
CA LYS A 99 -11.85 30.49 6.84
C LYS A 99 -10.38 30.09 6.98
N GLN A 100 -9.56 31.04 7.41
CA GLN A 100 -8.16 30.78 7.71
C GLN A 100 -8.01 30.02 9.04
N LEU A 101 -7.29 28.90 9.02
CA LEU A 101 -6.91 28.17 10.22
C LEU A 101 -5.55 28.66 10.74
N PRO A 102 -5.41 28.90 12.06
CA PRO A 102 -4.10 29.13 12.64
C PRO A 102 -3.23 27.86 12.48
N PRO A 103 -1.90 28.01 12.35
CA PRO A 103 -1.01 26.85 12.27
C PRO A 103 -1.03 26.07 13.58
N ASN A 104 -1.39 24.79 13.49
CA ASN A 104 -1.32 23.87 14.63
C ASN A 104 0.13 23.41 14.89
N ARG A 105 0.36 22.69 15.99
CA ARG A 105 1.74 22.30 16.38
C ARG A 105 2.44 21.41 15.36
N ILE A 106 1.68 20.62 14.60
CA ILE A 106 2.22 19.72 13.57
C ILE A 106 2.77 20.57 12.43
N VAL A 107 2.00 21.54 11.96
CA VAL A 107 2.43 22.42 10.88
C VAL A 107 3.62 23.27 11.29
N LEU A 108 3.57 23.89 12.48
CA LEU A 108 4.69 24.69 13.00
C LEU A 108 6.00 23.89 13.03
N TYR A 109 5.93 22.60 13.38
CA TYR A 109 7.11 21.74 13.35
C TYR A 109 7.63 21.52 11.93
N TYR A 110 6.74 21.25 10.96
CA TYR A 110 7.15 21.07 9.56
C TYR A 110 7.74 22.35 8.96
N ASP A 111 7.21 23.52 9.31
CA ASP A 111 7.74 24.81 8.85
C ASP A 111 9.18 25.04 9.36
N GLN A 112 9.45 24.61 10.60
CA GLN A 112 10.78 24.68 11.20
C GLN A 112 11.72 23.55 10.72
N ASN A 113 11.16 22.45 10.21
CA ASN A 113 11.90 21.23 9.87
C ASN A 113 11.42 20.63 8.53
N PRO A 114 11.55 21.34 7.40
CA PRO A 114 10.97 20.92 6.12
C PRO A 114 11.53 19.59 5.60
N GLN A 115 12.73 19.21 6.03
CA GLN A 115 13.39 17.95 5.70
C GLN A 115 12.91 16.75 6.53
N VAL A 116 12.16 16.99 7.61
CA VAL A 116 11.73 15.91 8.51
C VAL A 116 10.45 15.27 8.01
N ILE A 117 10.46 13.94 7.91
CA ILE A 117 9.26 13.14 7.65
C ILE A 117 8.81 12.56 8.98
N MET A 118 7.69 13.03 9.51
CA MET A 118 7.10 12.44 10.70
C MET A 118 6.61 11.02 10.37
N GLN A 119 6.96 10.07 11.24
CA GLN A 119 6.59 8.66 11.10
C GLN A 119 5.98 8.21 12.43
N PRO A 120 4.65 8.38 12.61
CA PRO A 120 3.94 7.86 13.76
C PRO A 120 4.16 6.36 13.87
N ARG A 121 4.35 5.88 15.10
CA ARG A 121 4.52 4.46 15.39
C ARG A 121 3.51 4.02 16.42
N ILE A 122 3.14 2.76 16.38
CA ILE A 122 2.40 2.12 17.45
C ILE A 122 3.42 1.31 18.24
N ALA A 123 3.78 1.81 19.42
CA ALA A 123 4.85 1.22 20.23
C ALA A 123 4.41 -0.10 20.88
N GLU A 124 3.17 -0.15 21.35
CA GLU A 124 2.58 -1.33 21.99
C GLU A 124 1.07 -1.37 21.81
N TYR A 125 0.46 -2.49 22.21
CA TYR A 125 -0.98 -2.67 22.24
C TYR A 125 -1.43 -3.39 23.51
N LYS A 126 -2.67 -3.15 23.93
CA LYS A 126 -3.34 -3.84 25.04
C LYS A 126 -4.68 -4.34 24.58
N ILE A 127 -5.01 -5.59 24.91
CA ILE A 127 -6.36 -6.12 24.76
C ILE A 127 -7.13 -5.70 26.01
N ILE A 128 -8.15 -4.88 25.82
CA ILE A 128 -9.06 -4.48 26.90
C ILE A 128 -10.22 -5.46 26.89
N GLU A 129 -10.38 -6.15 28.01
CA GLU A 129 -11.51 -7.03 28.22
C GLU A 129 -12.79 -6.21 28.32
N GLY A 130 -13.78 -6.73 27.61
CA GLY A 130 -15.11 -6.21 27.57
C GLY A 130 -15.91 -6.54 28.83
N SER A 131 -17.03 -5.85 29.00
CA SER A 131 -18.08 -6.24 29.94
C SER A 131 -19.16 -7.04 29.20
N THR A 132 -20.19 -7.50 29.91
CA THR A 132 -21.37 -8.17 29.34
C THR A 132 -21.99 -7.40 28.15
N PHE A 133 -21.86 -6.08 28.13
CA PHE A 133 -22.44 -5.20 27.10
C PHE A 133 -21.43 -4.54 26.18
N THR A 134 -20.12 -4.68 26.46
CA THR A 134 -19.06 -4.09 25.65
C THR A 134 -18.11 -5.17 25.20
N PRO A 135 -17.97 -5.47 23.90
CA PRO A 135 -17.05 -6.51 23.45
C PRO A 135 -15.58 -6.09 23.60
N ASN A 136 -14.69 -7.06 23.84
CA ASN A 136 -13.23 -6.87 23.96
C ASN A 136 -12.66 -6.05 22.80
N TYR A 137 -11.72 -5.15 23.03
CA TYR A 137 -11.11 -4.35 21.96
C TYR A 137 -9.60 -4.20 22.14
N VAL A 138 -8.91 -3.82 21.06
CA VAL A 138 -7.48 -3.55 21.10
C VAL A 138 -7.26 -2.05 21.20
N ASN A 139 -6.48 -1.63 22.18
CA ASN A 139 -6.03 -0.26 22.36
C ASN A 139 -4.56 -0.17 21.94
N TYR A 140 -4.22 0.80 21.11
CA TYR A 140 -2.90 1.00 20.51
C TYR A 140 -2.25 2.23 21.11
N CYS A 141 -1.00 2.10 21.54
CA CYS A 141 -0.16 3.18 22.03
C CYS A 141 0.48 3.90 20.83
N VAL A 142 -0.13 5.01 20.39
CA VAL A 142 0.33 5.83 19.27
C VAL A 142 1.38 6.81 19.76
N VAL A 143 2.57 6.76 19.17
CA VAL A 143 3.73 7.56 19.52
C VAL A 143 4.17 8.41 18.34
N VAL A 144 4.37 9.70 18.58
CA VAL A 144 5.01 10.62 17.63
C VAL A 144 6.31 11.11 18.26
N GLY A 145 7.42 10.45 17.91
CA GLY A 145 8.71 10.60 18.58
C GLY A 145 9.23 12.05 18.62
N GLN A 146 8.98 12.82 17.56
CA GLN A 146 9.37 14.23 17.44
C GLN A 146 8.78 15.13 18.54
N PHE A 147 7.63 14.73 19.09
CA PHE A 147 6.93 15.50 20.13
C PHE A 147 6.94 14.82 21.49
N GLY A 148 7.55 13.63 21.61
CA GLY A 148 7.43 12.81 22.82
C GLY A 148 5.99 12.43 23.18
N SER A 149 5.05 12.54 22.23
CA SER A 149 3.64 12.25 22.49
C SER A 149 3.39 10.76 22.55
N ASN A 150 2.56 10.34 23.50
CA ASN A 150 2.09 8.97 23.65
C ASN A 150 0.60 8.97 24.04
N VAL A 151 -0.25 8.49 23.14
CA VAL A 151 -1.71 8.46 23.36
C VAL A 151 -2.29 7.09 23.03
N TRP A 152 -3.31 6.67 23.77
CA TRP A 152 -3.98 5.39 23.57
C TRP A 152 -5.21 5.54 22.67
N ARG A 153 -5.28 4.73 21.59
CA ARG A 153 -6.36 4.77 20.60
C ARG A 153 -6.80 3.36 20.21
N ARG A 154 -8.11 3.12 20.14
CA ARG A 154 -8.68 1.89 19.55
C ARG A 154 -8.97 2.09 18.06
N VAL A 155 -9.20 0.99 17.33
CA VAL A 155 -9.45 1.03 15.87
C VAL A 155 -10.61 1.97 15.51
N GLU A 156 -11.66 1.99 16.31
CA GLU A 156 -12.83 2.85 16.10
C GLU A 156 -12.46 4.34 16.10
N HIS A 157 -11.44 4.75 16.85
CA HIS A 157 -10.95 6.13 16.83
C HIS A 157 -10.24 6.48 15.51
N PHE A 158 -9.63 5.51 14.82
CA PHE A 158 -9.03 5.75 13.51
C PHE A 158 -10.10 5.93 12.43
N TYR A 159 -11.16 5.14 12.45
CA TYR A 159 -12.30 5.35 11.55
C TYR A 159 -12.98 6.69 11.81
N TRP A 160 -13.17 7.05 13.09
CA TRP A 160 -13.68 8.37 13.45
C TRP A 160 -12.81 9.50 12.86
N LEU A 161 -11.48 9.38 12.96
CA LEU A 161 -10.57 10.37 12.40
C LEU A 161 -10.70 10.44 10.87
N GLN A 162 -10.78 9.30 10.19
CA GLN A 162 -10.99 9.23 8.74
C GLN A 162 -12.30 9.92 8.32
N GLU A 163 -13.40 9.61 9.00
CA GLU A 163 -14.73 10.17 8.75
C GLU A 163 -14.75 11.68 9.02
N SER A 164 -14.11 12.13 10.11
CA SER A 164 -14.01 13.56 10.46
C SER A 164 -13.21 14.34 9.41
N LEU A 165 -12.10 13.78 8.91
CA LEU A 165 -11.32 14.39 7.84
C LEU A 165 -12.09 14.43 6.51
N GLN A 166 -12.87 13.39 6.18
CA GLN A 166 -13.75 13.36 5.00
C GLN A 166 -14.85 14.43 5.08
N GLN A 167 -15.37 14.71 6.26
CA GLN A 167 -16.35 15.76 6.48
C GLN A 167 -15.73 17.17 6.43
N GLN A 168 -14.55 17.35 7.02
CA GLN A 168 -13.86 18.64 7.05
C GLN A 168 -13.30 19.04 5.69
N TYR A 169 -12.74 18.08 4.94
CA TYR A 169 -12.08 18.30 3.65
C TYR A 169 -12.72 17.43 2.57
N PRO A 170 -13.96 17.74 2.15
CA PRO A 170 -14.59 17.00 1.06
C PRO A 170 -13.75 17.11 -0.22
N ASP A 171 -13.83 16.07 -1.04
CA ASP A 171 -13.08 15.94 -2.31
C ASP A 171 -11.56 15.89 -2.13
N SER A 172 -11.11 15.47 -0.94
CA SER A 172 -9.70 15.24 -0.66
C SER A 172 -9.32 13.77 -0.74
N LEU A 173 -8.06 13.52 -1.07
CA LEU A 173 -7.42 12.21 -1.05
C LEU A 173 -7.21 11.77 0.41
N ILE A 174 -8.13 10.96 0.91
CA ILE A 174 -8.09 10.42 2.26
C ILE A 174 -7.37 9.06 2.24
N PRO A 175 -6.33 8.86 3.07
CA PRO A 175 -5.63 7.57 3.09
C PRO A 175 -6.54 6.40 3.48
N PRO A 176 -6.32 5.20 2.92
CA PRO A 176 -7.15 4.03 3.19
C PRO A 176 -6.88 3.49 4.59
N LEU A 177 -7.94 3.02 5.24
CA LEU A 177 -7.87 2.23 6.48
C LEU A 177 -8.04 0.73 6.17
N PRO A 178 -7.56 -0.16 7.06
CA PRO A 178 -7.93 -1.57 6.97
C PRO A 178 -9.45 -1.73 6.99
N ALA A 179 -9.99 -2.69 6.24
CA ALA A 179 -11.42 -2.96 6.25
C ALA A 179 -11.91 -3.37 7.67
N LYS A 180 -13.11 -2.92 8.03
CA LYS A 180 -13.80 -3.37 9.26
C LYS A 180 -13.96 -4.88 9.16
N THR A 181 -13.41 -5.59 10.13
CA THR A 181 -13.40 -7.06 10.14
C THR A 181 -14.67 -7.53 10.83
N LEU A 182 -15.51 -8.32 10.15
CA LEU A 182 -16.78 -8.81 10.70
C LEU A 182 -16.58 -9.58 12.02
N PHE A 183 -15.48 -10.31 12.12
CA PHE A 183 -15.06 -11.01 13.34
C PHE A 183 -13.83 -10.35 13.93
N ARG A 184 -13.86 -10.07 15.24
CA ARG A 184 -12.70 -9.57 15.97
C ARG A 184 -11.66 -10.67 16.09
N LYS A 185 -10.52 -10.47 15.46
CA LYS A 185 -9.36 -11.36 15.55
C LYS A 185 -8.33 -10.71 16.46
N PHE A 186 -8.05 -11.35 17.59
CA PHE A 186 -7.06 -10.91 18.57
C PHE A 186 -5.74 -11.67 18.46
N THR A 187 -5.52 -12.40 17.35
CA THR A 187 -4.25 -13.10 17.16
C THR A 187 -3.13 -12.06 16.97
N PRO A 188 -1.93 -12.31 17.52
CA PRO A 188 -0.79 -11.40 17.39
C PRO A 188 -0.49 -11.00 15.94
N GLU A 189 -0.65 -11.94 14.99
CA GLU A 189 -0.42 -11.70 13.57
C GLU A 189 -1.43 -10.71 12.99
N HIS A 190 -2.70 -10.83 13.39
CA HIS A 190 -3.75 -9.92 12.93
C HIS A 190 -3.57 -8.52 13.50
N ILE A 191 -3.22 -8.43 14.78
CA ILE A 191 -2.95 -7.16 15.46
C ILE A 191 -1.73 -6.48 14.84
N SER A 192 -0.65 -7.22 14.60
CA SER A 192 0.58 -6.70 13.96
C SER A 192 0.29 -6.19 12.55
N LYS A 193 -0.42 -6.96 11.73
CA LYS A 193 -0.84 -6.54 10.38
C LYS A 193 -1.66 -5.26 10.41
N ARG A 194 -2.65 -5.17 11.31
CA ARG A 194 -3.48 -3.97 11.44
C ARG A 194 -2.65 -2.77 11.91
N THR A 195 -1.77 -2.98 12.89
CA THR A 195 -0.85 -1.96 13.42
C THR A 195 -0.08 -1.27 12.30
N LYS A 196 0.55 -2.04 11.40
CA LYS A 196 1.30 -1.48 10.27
C LYS A 196 0.45 -0.63 9.34
N MET A 197 -0.79 -1.05 9.05
CA MET A 197 -1.71 -0.26 8.23
C MET A 197 -2.14 1.04 8.91
N LEU A 198 -2.34 1.03 10.23
CA LEU A 198 -2.69 2.22 11.01
C LEU A 198 -1.52 3.22 11.06
N GLU A 199 -0.28 2.74 11.22
CA GLU A 199 0.93 3.58 11.13
C GLU A 199 1.04 4.24 9.74
N GLN A 200 0.84 3.47 8.67
CA GLN A 200 0.85 3.99 7.29
C GLN A 200 -0.23 5.03 7.05
N PHE A 201 -1.45 4.80 7.56
CA PHE A 201 -2.56 5.75 7.49
C PHE A 201 -2.20 7.08 8.17
N LEU A 202 -1.70 7.05 9.40
CA LEU A 202 -1.29 8.27 10.12
C LEU A 202 -0.13 8.97 9.40
N GLY A 203 0.88 8.23 8.96
CA GLY A 203 2.00 8.79 8.19
C GLY A 203 1.52 9.48 6.90
N ALA A 204 0.57 8.89 6.19
CA ALA A 204 0.00 9.48 4.98
C ALA A 204 -0.80 10.76 5.26
N ILE A 205 -1.53 10.83 6.40
CA ILE A 205 -2.20 12.06 6.83
C ILE A 205 -1.19 13.17 7.12
N LEU A 206 -0.14 12.87 7.89
CA LEU A 206 0.87 13.88 8.27
C LEU A 206 1.68 14.40 7.08
N ASN A 207 1.86 13.57 6.04
CA ASN A 207 2.52 13.97 4.79
C ASN A 207 1.59 14.73 3.82
N ASN A 208 0.28 14.78 4.08
CA ASN A 208 -0.65 15.59 3.32
C ASN A 208 -0.78 16.98 3.95
N HIS A 209 -0.46 18.02 3.18
CA HIS A 209 -0.39 19.40 3.68
C HIS A 209 -1.74 19.92 4.16
N LEU A 210 -2.83 19.49 3.51
CA LEU A 210 -4.17 19.90 3.89
C LEU A 210 -4.66 19.17 5.14
N LEU A 211 -4.49 17.84 5.19
CA LEU A 211 -5.03 17.03 6.28
C LEU A 211 -4.29 17.25 7.60
N ARG A 212 -2.97 17.51 7.56
CA ARG A 212 -2.17 17.75 8.76
C ARG A 212 -2.54 19.05 9.50
N GLN A 213 -3.23 19.97 8.83
CA GLN A 213 -3.73 21.22 9.42
C GLN A 213 -4.96 21.00 10.32
N SER A 214 -5.59 19.82 10.28
CA SER A 214 -6.80 19.55 11.04
C SER A 214 -6.57 19.50 12.55
N ASP A 215 -7.44 20.15 13.30
CA ASP A 215 -7.48 20.01 14.77
C ASP A 215 -7.85 18.58 15.19
N PHE A 216 -8.53 17.80 14.33
CA PHE A 216 -8.84 16.40 14.63
C PHE A 216 -7.59 15.51 14.63
N ILE A 217 -6.64 15.70 13.71
CA ILE A 217 -5.39 14.93 13.75
C ILE A 217 -4.50 15.37 14.91
N GLU A 218 -4.44 16.68 15.20
CA GLU A 218 -3.71 17.18 16.35
C GLU A 218 -4.30 16.60 17.65
N GLY A 219 -5.60 16.77 17.86
CA GLY A 219 -6.27 16.22 19.03
C GLY A 219 -6.16 14.69 19.13
N PHE A 220 -6.24 13.98 17.99
CA PHE A 220 -6.02 12.54 17.93
C PHE A 220 -4.63 12.13 18.39
N LEU A 221 -3.58 12.89 18.06
CA LEU A 221 -2.19 12.54 18.39
C LEU A 221 -1.71 13.05 19.74
N PHE A 222 -2.37 14.07 20.34
CA PHE A 222 -1.83 14.76 21.52
C PHE A 222 -2.77 14.84 22.73
N ILE A 223 -4.06 14.54 22.62
CA ILE A 223 -4.96 14.53 23.77
C ILE A 223 -4.90 13.17 24.48
N ASP A 224 -4.22 13.09 25.61
CA ASP A 224 -4.17 11.92 26.48
C ASP A 224 -5.37 11.82 27.44
N ASP A 225 -5.96 12.97 27.80
CA ASP A 225 -7.14 13.08 28.65
C ASP A 225 -8.42 12.55 27.96
N ASP A 226 -9.01 11.51 28.53
CA ASP A 226 -10.21 10.84 27.99
C ASP A 226 -11.43 11.76 27.89
N ILE A 227 -11.59 12.73 28.81
CA ILE A 227 -12.74 13.64 28.82
C ILE A 227 -12.60 14.63 27.66
N LYS A 228 -11.42 15.25 27.51
CA LYS A 228 -11.11 16.14 26.39
C LYS A 228 -11.20 15.41 25.06
N PHE A 229 -10.71 14.16 24.99
CA PHE A 229 -10.80 13.38 23.76
C PHE A 229 -12.26 13.05 23.41
N LYS A 230 -13.10 12.68 24.39
CA LYS A 230 -14.54 12.50 24.17
C LYS A 230 -15.24 13.77 23.70
N GLN A 231 -14.85 14.94 24.20
CA GLN A 231 -15.36 16.23 23.71
C GLN A 231 -14.98 16.47 22.25
N LEU A 232 -13.73 16.15 21.87
CA LEU A 232 -13.29 16.20 20.47
C LEU A 232 -14.09 15.22 19.60
N LEU A 233 -14.30 13.98 20.05
CA LEU A 233 -15.13 13.00 19.34
C LEU A 233 -16.56 13.53 19.12
N ALA A 234 -17.15 14.16 20.13
CA ALA A 234 -18.49 14.74 20.03
C ALA A 234 -18.55 15.94 19.07
N SER A 235 -17.49 16.75 19.02
CA SER A 235 -17.43 17.93 18.12
C SER A 235 -17.52 17.56 16.64
N SER A 236 -17.02 16.39 16.24
CA SER A 236 -17.12 15.94 14.85
C SER A 236 -18.55 15.57 14.44
N SER A 237 -19.43 15.19 15.38
CA SER A 237 -20.81 14.84 15.06
C SER A 237 -21.65 16.05 14.62
N VAL A 238 -21.21 17.26 14.99
CA VAL A 238 -21.84 18.53 14.61
C VAL A 238 -21.21 19.09 13.33
N LEU A 239 -20.05 18.55 12.91
CA LEU A 239 -19.36 18.97 11.71
C LEU A 239 -20.22 18.63 10.48
N LYS A 240 -20.57 19.68 9.73
CA LYS A 240 -21.22 19.55 8.44
C LYS A 240 -20.21 19.81 7.35
N GLN A 241 -20.32 19.07 6.25
CA GLN A 241 -19.55 19.38 5.06
C GLN A 241 -19.85 20.82 4.61
N PRO A 242 -18.82 21.60 4.22
CA PRO A 242 -19.01 22.97 3.77
C PRO A 242 -19.90 22.99 2.51
N THR A 243 -20.95 23.80 2.55
CA THR A 243 -21.88 23.97 1.41
C THR A 243 -21.50 25.17 0.53
N LYS A 244 -20.74 26.12 1.08
CA LYS A 244 -20.19 27.28 0.37
C LYS A 244 -18.68 27.26 0.42
N TYR A 245 -18.03 27.76 -0.61
CA TYR A 245 -16.57 27.88 -0.67
C TYR A 245 -15.98 28.74 0.45
N SER A 246 -16.73 29.75 0.91
CA SER A 246 -16.37 30.59 2.06
C SER A 246 -16.32 29.83 3.39
N ASP A 247 -16.98 28.67 3.50
CA ASP A 247 -17.00 27.85 4.71
C ASP A 247 -15.85 26.85 4.80
N TYR A 248 -15.10 26.65 3.71
CA TYR A 248 -13.90 25.81 3.72
C TYR A 248 -12.83 26.39 4.63
N VAL A 249 -11.92 25.52 5.06
CA VAL A 249 -10.88 25.84 6.03
C VAL A 249 -9.51 25.42 5.51
N ASN A 250 -8.53 26.31 5.55
CA ASN A 250 -7.11 26.03 5.26
C ASN A 250 -6.21 27.14 5.84
N GLN A 251 -4.89 26.99 5.77
CA GLN A 251 -3.95 27.99 6.29
C GLN A 251 -3.83 29.25 5.43
N GLU A 252 -4.12 29.14 4.14
CA GLU A 252 -3.99 30.24 3.19
C GLU A 252 -5.19 31.20 3.23
N GLY A 253 -6.32 30.79 3.84
CA GLY A 253 -7.56 31.57 3.89
C GLY A 253 -8.25 31.72 2.52
N GLN A 254 -7.87 30.91 1.54
CA GLN A 254 -8.39 31.02 0.17
C GLN A 254 -8.55 29.66 -0.51
N VAL A 255 -9.60 29.53 -1.32
CA VAL A 255 -9.86 28.39 -2.19
C VAL A 255 -9.70 28.83 -3.64
N ILE A 256 -8.93 28.07 -4.40
CA ILE A 256 -8.73 28.32 -5.84
C ILE A 256 -9.63 27.36 -6.61
N LEU A 257 -10.46 27.90 -7.49
CA LEU A 257 -11.28 27.15 -8.44
C LEU A 257 -10.61 27.27 -9.80
N GLU A 258 -10.24 26.15 -10.42
CA GLU A 258 -9.46 26.20 -11.65
C GLU A 258 -9.72 25.00 -12.55
N PHE A 259 -9.91 25.26 -13.83
CA PHE A 259 -9.74 24.27 -14.88
C PHE A 259 -9.18 24.92 -16.15
N ASN A 260 -8.35 24.15 -16.85
CA ASN A 260 -7.73 24.55 -18.11
C ASN A 260 -7.38 23.31 -18.93
N PRO A 261 -7.06 23.45 -20.23
CA PRO A 261 -6.83 22.30 -21.10
C PRO A 261 -5.58 21.50 -20.73
N MET A 262 -4.61 22.11 -20.03
CA MET A 262 -3.43 21.40 -19.53
C MET A 262 -3.80 20.46 -18.39
N MET A 263 -4.70 20.88 -17.49
CA MET A 263 -5.22 20.01 -16.43
C MET A 263 -6.06 18.87 -17.00
N ASP A 264 -6.90 19.12 -18.01
CA ASP A 264 -7.65 18.05 -18.68
C ASP A 264 -6.70 17.02 -19.30
N LYS A 265 -5.66 17.47 -20.01
CA LYS A 265 -4.62 16.60 -20.56
C LYS A 265 -3.92 15.81 -19.45
N TYR A 266 -3.52 16.48 -18.36
CA TYR A 266 -2.93 15.83 -17.20
C TYR A 266 -3.83 14.72 -16.65
N PHE A 267 -5.14 14.97 -16.48
CA PHE A 267 -6.07 13.98 -15.96
C PHE A 267 -6.25 12.78 -16.91
N MET A 268 -6.23 13.01 -18.22
CA MET A 268 -6.25 11.95 -19.22
C MET A 268 -5.00 11.07 -19.14
N ASP A 269 -3.82 11.71 -19.10
CA ASP A 269 -2.53 11.03 -19.04
C ASP A 269 -2.36 10.26 -17.72
N ILE A 270 -2.71 10.89 -16.57
CA ILE A 270 -2.56 10.28 -15.25
C ILE A 270 -3.58 9.15 -15.03
N ASN A 271 -4.80 9.27 -15.54
CA ASN A 271 -5.78 8.19 -15.46
C ASN A 271 -5.29 6.96 -16.23
N THR A 272 -4.77 7.17 -17.44
CA THR A 272 -4.16 6.11 -18.25
C THR A 272 -2.99 5.46 -17.51
N TYR A 273 -2.09 6.27 -16.93
CA TYR A 273 -1.00 5.76 -16.09
C TYR A 273 -1.50 4.93 -14.91
N MET A 274 -2.52 5.39 -14.18
CA MET A 274 -3.05 4.70 -13.00
C MET A 274 -3.73 3.37 -13.36
N LEU A 275 -4.49 3.33 -14.46
CA LEU A 275 -5.07 2.09 -14.97
C LEU A 275 -3.98 1.10 -15.38
N ASN A 276 -2.95 1.59 -16.09
CA ASN A 276 -1.82 0.79 -16.53
C ASN A 276 -1.03 0.19 -15.37
N THR A 277 -0.82 0.96 -14.30
CA THR A 277 -0.03 0.53 -13.16
C THR A 277 -0.80 -0.26 -12.11
N ASN A 278 -2.14 -0.21 -12.10
CA ASN A 278 -2.94 -0.93 -11.09
C ASN A 278 -2.67 -2.45 -11.09
N ASP A 279 -2.61 -3.06 -12.27
CA ASP A 279 -2.35 -4.50 -12.37
C ASP A 279 -0.92 -4.85 -11.99
N ILE A 280 0.05 -3.97 -12.29
CA ILE A 280 1.43 -4.09 -11.83
C ILE A 280 1.48 -4.07 -10.29
N TYR A 281 0.74 -3.18 -9.63
CA TYR A 281 0.65 -3.16 -8.16
C TYR A 281 0.01 -4.42 -7.58
N LYS A 282 -1.02 -4.96 -8.25
CA LYS A 282 -1.64 -6.22 -7.83
C LYS A 282 -0.63 -7.36 -7.92
N GLU A 283 0.09 -7.47 -9.04
CA GLU A 283 1.12 -8.48 -9.25
C GLU A 283 2.26 -8.34 -8.23
N LEU A 284 2.78 -7.12 -8.03
CA LEU A 284 3.83 -6.83 -7.06
C LEU A 284 3.41 -7.21 -5.63
N THR A 285 2.15 -6.94 -5.26
CA THR A 285 1.58 -7.35 -3.98
C THR A 285 1.45 -8.88 -3.86
N GLN A 286 1.11 -9.57 -4.95
CA GLN A 286 1.00 -11.04 -4.98
C GLN A 286 2.37 -11.70 -4.88
N ASN A 287 3.34 -11.26 -5.69
CA ASN A 287 4.71 -11.79 -5.72
C ASN A 287 5.43 -11.54 -4.38
N SER A 288 5.28 -10.35 -3.79
CA SER A 288 5.83 -10.07 -2.46
C SER A 288 5.21 -10.94 -1.37
N ARG A 289 3.90 -11.17 -1.41
CA ARG A 289 3.22 -12.09 -0.48
C ARG A 289 3.72 -13.53 -0.64
N PHE A 290 3.83 -14.00 -1.88
CA PHE A 290 4.32 -15.34 -2.20
C PHE A 290 5.73 -15.54 -1.64
N MET A 291 6.65 -14.62 -1.94
CA MET A 291 8.02 -14.66 -1.43
C MET A 291 8.08 -14.75 0.11
N VAL A 292 7.30 -13.93 0.81
CA VAL A 292 7.23 -13.96 2.28
C VAL A 292 6.71 -15.32 2.79
N ASN A 293 5.69 -15.88 2.14
CA ASN A 293 5.15 -17.19 2.52
C ASN A 293 6.17 -18.31 2.28
N SER A 294 6.81 -18.34 1.11
CA SER A 294 7.85 -19.33 0.79
C SER A 294 9.01 -19.28 1.78
N MET A 295 9.39 -18.08 2.24
CA MET A 295 10.39 -17.93 3.30
C MET A 295 9.91 -18.52 4.63
N LYS A 296 8.64 -18.31 5.01
CA LYS A 296 8.08 -18.92 6.24
C LYS A 296 8.08 -20.43 6.18
N ASP A 297 7.72 -21.01 5.04
CA ASP A 297 7.75 -22.46 4.82
C ASP A 297 9.20 -22.99 4.92
N PHE A 298 10.16 -22.28 4.34
CA PHE A 298 11.58 -22.62 4.46
C PHE A 298 12.07 -22.54 5.91
N ILE A 299 11.71 -21.50 6.66
CA ILE A 299 12.03 -21.36 8.09
C ILE A 299 11.51 -22.57 8.88
N ILE A 300 10.28 -23.03 8.61
CA ILE A 300 9.72 -24.22 9.28
C ILE A 300 10.59 -25.46 9.00
N LYS A 301 11.02 -25.65 7.75
CA LYS A 301 11.91 -26.78 7.40
C LYS A 301 13.26 -26.71 8.12
N VAL A 302 13.86 -25.52 8.22
CA VAL A 302 15.12 -25.31 8.95
C VAL A 302 14.94 -25.61 10.45
N LYS A 303 13.81 -25.19 11.06
CA LYS A 303 13.48 -25.52 12.45
C LYS A 303 13.29 -27.02 12.68
N ASN A 304 12.64 -27.72 11.74
CA ASN A 304 12.47 -29.17 11.83
C ASN A 304 13.83 -29.88 11.76
N LEU A 305 14.76 -29.40 10.93
CA LEU A 305 16.12 -29.93 10.88
C LEU A 305 16.85 -29.73 12.21
N ALA A 306 16.75 -28.54 12.82
CA ALA A 306 17.28 -28.28 14.16
C ALA A 306 16.71 -29.27 15.18
N GLY A 307 15.38 -29.49 15.19
CA GLY A 307 14.73 -30.44 16.10
C GLY A 307 15.18 -31.89 15.92
N SER A 308 15.40 -32.33 14.68
CA SER A 308 15.97 -33.66 14.40
C SER A 308 17.40 -33.80 14.95
N ILE A 309 18.23 -32.76 14.83
CA ILE A 309 19.59 -32.75 15.38
C ILE A 309 19.55 -32.70 16.91
N GLY A 310 18.64 -31.93 17.50
CA GLY A 310 18.39 -31.93 18.94
C GLY A 310 17.99 -33.32 19.45
N SER A 311 17.23 -34.09 18.68
CA SER A 311 16.90 -35.48 19.01
C SER A 311 18.15 -36.40 19.00
N LEU A 312 19.09 -36.19 18.06
CA LEU A 312 20.37 -36.90 18.04
C LEU A 312 21.24 -36.55 19.24
N LYS A 313 21.27 -35.26 19.62
CA LYS A 313 21.95 -34.76 20.83
C LYS A 313 21.39 -35.46 22.08
N GLU A 314 20.09 -35.45 22.30
CA GLU A 314 19.47 -36.07 23.48
C GLU A 314 19.66 -37.60 23.53
N ALA A 315 19.62 -38.28 22.37
CA ALA A 315 19.92 -39.70 22.30
C ALA A 315 21.37 -40.01 22.70
N THR A 316 22.32 -39.19 22.23
CA THR A 316 23.75 -39.36 22.54
C THR A 316 24.04 -39.03 24.00
N LYS A 317 23.44 -37.96 24.52
CA LYS A 317 23.50 -37.61 25.95
C LYS A 317 22.97 -38.74 26.84
N SER A 318 21.83 -39.32 26.48
CA SER A 318 21.24 -40.46 27.20
C SER A 318 22.16 -41.70 27.16
N PHE A 319 22.85 -41.93 26.05
CA PHE A 319 23.85 -43.00 25.93
C PHE A 319 25.07 -42.72 26.83
N ASN A 320 25.59 -41.48 26.81
CA ASN A 320 26.74 -41.05 27.61
C ASN A 320 26.48 -41.19 29.11
N LEU A 321 25.28 -40.83 29.59
CA LEU A 321 24.89 -40.96 30.99
C LEU A 321 24.84 -42.41 31.48
N LYS A 322 24.55 -43.36 30.59
CA LYS A 322 24.46 -44.80 30.93
C LYS A 322 25.79 -45.52 30.81
N ASN A 323 26.73 -45.01 30.00
CA ASN A 323 27.97 -45.70 29.67
C ASN A 323 29.17 -44.79 29.94
N ILE A 324 29.75 -44.92 31.14
CA ILE A 324 30.96 -44.17 31.53
C ILE A 324 32.14 -44.58 30.63
N VAL A 325 32.30 -45.89 30.39
CA VAL A 325 33.28 -46.44 29.45
C VAL A 325 32.67 -46.44 28.05
N GLY A 326 33.35 -45.79 27.10
CA GLY A 326 32.88 -45.69 25.71
C GLY A 326 31.89 -44.56 25.45
N SER A 327 31.75 -43.60 26.37
CA SER A 327 30.97 -42.38 26.13
C SER A 327 31.46 -41.62 24.89
N LEU A 328 30.54 -40.89 24.25
CA LEU A 328 30.71 -40.13 23.02
C LEU A 328 30.46 -38.61 23.25
N PRO A 329 31.19 -37.96 24.19
CA PRO A 329 30.95 -36.56 24.56
C PRO A 329 31.23 -35.58 23.40
N LEU A 330 32.22 -35.89 22.55
CA LEU A 330 32.52 -35.06 21.39
C LEU A 330 31.36 -35.04 20.38
N LEU A 331 30.70 -36.18 20.19
CA LEU A 331 29.57 -36.29 19.27
C LEU A 331 28.34 -35.56 19.82
N GLU A 332 28.08 -35.66 21.14
CA GLU A 332 27.05 -34.86 21.82
C GLU A 332 27.28 -33.36 21.63
N PHE A 333 28.53 -32.91 21.79
CA PHE A 333 28.90 -31.51 21.59
C PHE A 333 28.73 -31.08 20.12
N VAL A 334 29.16 -31.88 19.15
CA VAL A 334 28.95 -31.61 17.72
C VAL A 334 27.46 -31.46 17.39
N TYR A 335 26.60 -32.34 17.91
CA TYR A 335 25.15 -32.20 17.71
C TYR A 335 24.59 -30.96 18.40
N THR A 336 25.13 -30.56 19.54
CA THR A 336 24.77 -29.30 20.21
C THR A 336 25.09 -28.10 19.31
N LEU A 337 26.32 -28.02 18.78
CA LEU A 337 26.73 -26.93 17.88
C LEU A 337 25.90 -26.88 16.59
N LEU A 338 25.59 -28.04 16.01
CA LEU A 338 24.75 -28.13 14.82
C LEU A 338 23.31 -27.66 15.11
N GLU A 339 22.72 -28.08 16.23
CA GLU A 339 21.39 -27.62 16.64
C GLU A 339 21.36 -26.09 16.81
N GLU A 340 22.32 -25.54 17.56
CA GLU A 340 22.47 -24.09 17.77
C GLU A 340 22.59 -23.33 16.44
N TYR A 341 23.39 -23.87 15.50
CA TYR A 341 23.55 -23.30 14.17
C TYR A 341 22.22 -23.18 13.42
N PHE A 342 21.43 -24.26 13.36
CA PHE A 342 20.16 -24.25 12.63
C PHE A 342 19.08 -23.40 13.35
N ILE A 343 19.11 -23.33 14.68
CA ILE A 343 18.23 -22.44 15.45
C ILE A 343 18.52 -20.97 15.12
N ASP A 344 19.78 -20.54 15.16
CA ASP A 344 20.15 -19.16 14.81
C ASP A 344 19.81 -18.86 13.35
N TRP A 345 20.15 -19.77 12.43
CA TRP A 345 19.82 -19.58 11.02
C TRP A 345 18.32 -19.39 10.79
N SER A 346 17.47 -20.20 11.44
CA SER A 346 16.01 -20.05 11.37
C SER A 346 15.53 -18.71 11.94
N THR A 347 16.18 -18.22 13.00
CA THR A 347 15.87 -16.94 13.65
C THR A 347 16.26 -15.77 12.76
N ASN A 348 17.43 -15.85 12.11
CA ASN A 348 17.90 -14.87 11.15
C ASN A 348 16.98 -14.79 9.92
N LEU A 349 16.60 -15.94 9.36
CA LEU A 349 15.66 -16.03 8.26
C LEU A 349 14.30 -15.42 8.63
N ASN A 350 13.84 -15.62 9.86
CA ASN A 350 12.60 -15.02 10.35
C ASN A 350 12.68 -13.49 10.45
N LYS A 351 13.80 -12.93 10.93
CA LYS A 351 14.05 -11.47 10.92
C LYS A 351 14.02 -10.92 9.49
N LEU A 352 14.63 -11.62 8.54
CA LEU A 352 14.62 -11.25 7.12
C LEU A 352 13.20 -11.32 6.52
N ALA A 353 12.46 -12.40 6.77
CA ALA A 353 11.08 -12.57 6.29
C ALA A 353 10.16 -11.44 6.80
N ASN A 354 10.30 -11.05 8.07
CA ASN A 354 9.57 -9.91 8.64
C ASN A 354 9.94 -8.59 7.96
N THR A 355 11.24 -8.38 7.72
CA THR A 355 11.73 -7.20 6.99
C THR A 355 11.14 -7.11 5.59
N LEU A 356 11.08 -8.23 4.84
CA LEU A 356 10.45 -8.27 3.51
C LEU A 356 8.94 -8.07 3.57
N ASN A 357 8.27 -8.64 4.57
CA ASN A 357 6.83 -8.47 4.76
C ASN A 357 6.46 -6.99 4.96
N GLU A 358 7.18 -6.28 5.83
CA GLU A 358 6.93 -4.87 6.12
C GLU A 358 7.26 -3.93 4.95
N ASN A 359 8.39 -4.17 4.28
CA ASN A 359 8.95 -3.24 3.31
C ASN A 359 8.53 -3.53 1.87
N LEU A 360 8.02 -4.73 1.58
CA LEU A 360 7.51 -5.10 0.26
C LEU A 360 6.01 -5.36 0.32
N TYR A 361 5.57 -6.41 1.00
CA TYR A 361 4.15 -6.82 0.93
C TYR A 361 3.19 -5.77 1.49
N GLU A 362 3.32 -5.39 2.76
CA GLU A 362 2.40 -4.42 3.38
C GLU A 362 2.63 -3.00 2.80
N PHE A 363 3.85 -2.69 2.36
CA PHE A 363 4.13 -1.43 1.68
C PHE A 363 3.40 -1.33 0.34
N PHE A 364 3.60 -2.27 -0.58
CA PHE A 364 2.97 -2.22 -1.91
C PHE A 364 1.47 -2.44 -1.85
N ARG A 365 0.99 -3.21 -0.88
CA ARG A 365 -0.44 -3.31 -0.61
C ARG A 365 -1.05 -1.95 -0.26
N PHE A 366 -0.41 -1.19 0.64
CA PHE A 366 -0.87 0.16 0.98
C PHE A 366 -0.78 1.12 -0.22
N GLN A 367 0.30 1.06 -1.02
CA GLN A 367 0.46 1.89 -2.22
C GLN A 367 -0.62 1.61 -3.26
N ARG A 368 -1.00 0.34 -3.44
CA ARG A 368 -2.13 -0.05 -4.30
C ARG A 368 -3.44 0.54 -3.79
N ASP A 369 -3.68 0.43 -2.48
CA ASP A 369 -4.92 0.92 -1.88
C ASP A 369 -5.00 2.47 -1.96
N MET A 370 -3.87 3.17 -1.78
CA MET A 370 -3.74 4.62 -2.02
C MET A 370 -4.02 4.99 -3.49
N GLN A 371 -3.50 4.21 -4.43
CA GLN A 371 -3.75 4.43 -5.85
C GLN A 371 -5.23 4.28 -6.21
N ASN A 372 -5.94 3.34 -5.59
CA ASN A 372 -7.38 3.22 -5.76
C ASN A 372 -8.12 4.49 -5.26
N GLN A 373 -7.66 5.11 -4.18
CA GLN A 373 -8.22 6.39 -3.71
C GLN A 373 -7.98 7.53 -4.71
N CYS A 374 -6.83 7.56 -5.39
CA CYS A 374 -6.59 8.51 -6.49
C CYS A 374 -7.53 8.28 -7.68
N VAL A 375 -7.78 7.02 -8.05
CA VAL A 375 -8.71 6.67 -9.13
C VAL A 375 -10.14 7.10 -8.78
N GLU A 376 -10.57 6.89 -7.53
CA GLU A 376 -11.87 7.34 -7.04
C GLU A 376 -12.01 8.87 -7.10
N LEU A 377 -10.96 9.61 -6.73
CA LEU A 377 -10.91 11.06 -6.82
C LEU A 377 -11.03 11.56 -8.27
N ILE A 378 -10.32 10.94 -9.21
CA ILE A 378 -10.45 11.23 -10.65
C ILE A 378 -11.86 10.91 -11.15
N SER A 379 -12.44 9.79 -10.73
CA SER A 379 -13.81 9.41 -11.10
C SER A 379 -14.83 10.46 -10.63
N ASN A 380 -14.72 10.92 -9.39
CA ASN A 380 -15.58 11.97 -8.84
C ASN A 380 -15.43 13.30 -9.58
N ARG A 381 -14.19 13.67 -9.94
CA ARG A 381 -13.89 14.82 -10.80
C ARG A 381 -14.55 14.71 -12.17
N ASN A 382 -14.45 13.55 -12.83
CA ASN A 382 -15.04 13.32 -14.15
C ASN A 382 -16.57 13.35 -14.11
N LYS A 383 -17.19 12.79 -13.07
CA LYS A 383 -18.65 12.91 -12.85
C LYS A 383 -19.08 14.37 -12.71
N ALA A 384 -18.32 15.19 -11.98
CA ALA A 384 -18.59 16.61 -11.84
C ALA A 384 -18.46 17.35 -13.18
N GLN A 385 -17.42 17.05 -13.97
CA GLN A 385 -17.23 17.62 -15.31
C GLN A 385 -18.38 17.26 -16.24
N CYS A 386 -18.72 15.97 -16.35
CA CYS A 386 -19.80 15.49 -17.22
C CYS A 386 -21.14 16.14 -16.85
N LYS A 387 -21.44 16.26 -15.55
CA LYS A 387 -22.65 16.93 -15.08
C LYS A 387 -22.66 18.40 -15.49
N TYR A 388 -21.58 19.15 -15.25
CA TYR A 388 -21.46 20.54 -15.66
C TYR A 388 -21.66 20.72 -17.17
N LEU A 389 -20.89 19.98 -17.99
CA LEU A 389 -20.92 20.12 -19.45
C LEU A 389 -22.30 19.80 -20.03
N LYS A 390 -22.97 18.76 -19.51
CA LYS A 390 -24.32 18.39 -19.96
C LYS A 390 -25.33 19.51 -19.69
N GLU A 391 -25.41 19.99 -18.44
CA GLU A 391 -26.37 21.04 -18.06
C GLU A 391 -26.08 22.36 -18.78
N TYR A 392 -24.79 22.69 -18.99
CA TYR A 392 -24.38 23.82 -19.80
C TYR A 392 -24.86 23.73 -21.25
N GLN A 393 -24.63 22.57 -21.90
CA GLN A 393 -25.08 22.36 -23.29
C GLN A 393 -26.59 22.44 -23.42
N ASP A 394 -27.33 21.88 -22.47
CA ASP A 394 -28.79 21.89 -22.48
C ASP A 394 -29.34 23.31 -22.23
N LEU A 395 -28.73 24.07 -21.32
CA LEU A 395 -29.03 25.50 -21.12
C LEU A 395 -28.77 26.30 -22.40
N MET A 396 -27.64 26.09 -23.07
CA MET A 396 -27.29 26.83 -24.29
C MET A 396 -28.23 26.50 -25.46
N LYS A 397 -28.62 25.24 -25.61
CA LYS A 397 -29.67 24.84 -26.59
C LYS A 397 -31.00 25.51 -26.26
N LYS A 398 -31.38 25.56 -24.98
CA LYS A 398 -32.62 26.20 -24.53
C LYS A 398 -32.61 27.70 -24.78
N LYS A 399 -31.51 28.39 -24.43
CA LYS A 399 -31.29 29.81 -24.74
C LYS A 399 -31.36 30.07 -26.24
N HIS A 400 -30.75 29.22 -27.06
CA HIS A 400 -30.81 29.34 -28.51
C HIS A 400 -32.23 29.16 -29.08
N LYS A 401 -32.96 28.15 -28.61
CA LYS A 401 -34.37 27.96 -28.98
C LYS A 401 -35.21 29.18 -28.58
N TYR A 402 -35.04 29.67 -27.36
CA TYR A 402 -35.85 30.79 -26.85
C TYR A 402 -35.53 32.07 -27.61
N PHE A 403 -34.26 32.29 -27.95
CA PHE A 403 -33.82 33.44 -28.73
C PHE A 403 -34.40 33.45 -30.16
N THR A 404 -34.49 32.27 -30.79
CA THR A 404 -34.91 32.15 -32.20
C THR A 404 -36.42 32.08 -32.39
N SER A 405 -37.15 31.36 -31.53
CA SER A 405 -38.55 31.02 -31.78
C SER A 405 -39.55 31.51 -30.74
N GLU A 406 -39.11 31.88 -29.53
CA GLU A 406 -40.02 32.21 -28.43
C GLU A 406 -40.08 33.73 -28.17
N PRO A 407 -41.23 34.25 -27.70
CA PRO A 407 -41.37 35.64 -27.31
C PRO A 407 -40.53 35.95 -26.05
N ILE A 408 -40.09 37.21 -25.91
CA ILE A 408 -39.15 37.66 -24.85
C ILE A 408 -39.72 37.41 -23.44
N GLU A 409 -41.04 37.40 -23.28
CA GLU A 409 -41.71 37.17 -22.01
C GLU A 409 -41.37 35.79 -21.42
N LYS A 410 -41.07 34.80 -22.26
CA LYS A 410 -40.66 33.46 -21.83
C LYS A 410 -39.17 33.35 -21.47
N TRP A 411 -38.39 34.41 -21.66
CA TRP A 411 -36.95 34.40 -21.39
C TRP A 411 -36.61 34.53 -19.90
N GLU A 412 -37.63 34.77 -19.05
CA GLU A 412 -37.51 34.90 -17.59
C GLU A 412 -36.49 35.97 -17.15
N MET A 413 -36.30 37.00 -17.98
CA MET A 413 -35.32 38.04 -17.74
C MET A 413 -35.67 38.90 -16.53
N VAL A 414 -34.67 39.19 -15.70
CA VAL A 414 -34.75 40.15 -14.58
C VAL A 414 -33.80 41.30 -14.90
N THR A 415 -34.25 42.29 -15.68
CA THR A 415 -33.45 43.47 -16.02
C THR A 415 -34.32 44.68 -16.33
N GLU A 416 -33.85 45.86 -15.94
CA GLU A 416 -34.45 47.17 -16.27
C GLU A 416 -34.01 47.67 -17.66
N MET A 417 -33.06 46.98 -18.31
CA MET A 417 -32.59 47.36 -19.64
C MET A 417 -33.65 47.15 -20.73
N ASP A 418 -33.58 47.99 -21.76
CA ASP A 418 -34.45 47.92 -22.92
C ASP A 418 -34.37 46.56 -23.63
N LYS A 419 -35.48 45.82 -23.59
CA LYS A 419 -35.66 44.48 -24.17
C LYS A 419 -35.36 44.46 -25.68
N ILE A 420 -35.57 45.57 -26.39
CA ILE A 420 -35.32 45.66 -27.84
C ILE A 420 -33.81 45.59 -28.11
N LYS A 421 -33.01 46.32 -27.33
CA LYS A 421 -31.54 46.29 -27.43
C LYS A 421 -30.97 44.92 -27.09
N ILE A 422 -31.56 44.26 -26.10
CA ILE A 422 -31.16 42.89 -25.71
C ILE A 422 -31.39 41.93 -26.87
N LYS A 423 -32.59 41.94 -27.50
CA LYS A 423 -32.93 41.05 -28.61
C LYS A 423 -31.99 41.16 -29.81
N GLN A 424 -31.45 42.35 -30.06
CA GLN A 424 -30.56 42.62 -31.20
C GLN A 424 -29.16 42.03 -31.01
N ASN A 425 -28.76 41.67 -29.80
CA ASN A 425 -27.45 41.12 -29.49
C ASN A 425 -27.61 39.75 -28.81
N GLN A 426 -27.26 38.67 -29.51
CA GLN A 426 -27.38 37.31 -29.03
C GLN A 426 -26.55 37.06 -27.75
N VAL A 427 -25.34 37.59 -27.68
CA VAL A 427 -24.45 37.43 -26.52
C VAL A 427 -25.05 38.11 -25.30
N LEU A 428 -25.52 39.36 -25.48
CA LEU A 428 -26.19 40.11 -24.43
C LEU A 428 -27.50 39.44 -24.00
N SER A 429 -28.27 38.89 -24.95
CA SER A 429 -29.47 38.10 -24.66
C SER A 429 -29.16 36.91 -23.78
N TYR A 430 -28.16 36.10 -24.14
CA TYR A 430 -27.81 34.91 -23.37
C TYR A 430 -27.35 35.23 -21.95
N HIS A 431 -26.77 36.40 -21.73
CA HIS A 431 -26.39 36.84 -20.39
C HIS A 431 -27.61 37.05 -19.47
N PHE A 432 -28.71 37.60 -19.99
CA PHE A 432 -29.91 37.90 -19.19
C PHE A 432 -31.00 36.81 -19.22
N MET A 433 -30.94 35.88 -20.18
CA MET A 433 -31.91 34.80 -20.33
C MET A 433 -31.75 33.72 -19.26
N LEU A 434 -32.88 33.23 -18.73
CA LEU A 434 -32.95 32.07 -17.84
C LEU A 434 -31.99 32.20 -16.63
N PRO A 435 -32.12 33.25 -15.80
CA PRO A 435 -31.15 33.57 -14.76
C PRO A 435 -31.02 32.47 -13.69
N LYS A 436 -32.13 31.79 -13.35
CA LYS A 436 -32.12 30.67 -12.38
C LYS A 436 -31.27 29.50 -12.88
N GLU A 437 -31.55 29.00 -14.07
CA GLU A 437 -30.80 27.90 -14.68
C GLU A 437 -29.34 28.29 -14.95
N THR A 438 -29.10 29.54 -15.32
CA THR A 438 -27.74 30.08 -15.47
C THR A 438 -26.97 30.04 -14.15
N GLN A 439 -27.61 30.42 -13.03
CA GLN A 439 -27.00 30.35 -11.71
C GLN A 439 -26.74 28.91 -11.25
N GLU A 440 -27.64 27.97 -11.57
CA GLU A 440 -27.45 26.55 -11.28
C GLU A 440 -26.26 25.95 -12.04
N VAL A 441 -26.15 26.24 -13.35
CA VAL A 441 -25.00 25.83 -14.17
C VAL A 441 -23.71 26.48 -13.69
N GLU A 442 -23.75 27.74 -13.27
CA GLU A 442 -22.60 28.42 -12.68
C GLU A 442 -22.13 27.73 -11.39
N GLY A 443 -23.07 27.32 -10.53
CA GLY A 443 -22.76 26.52 -9.34
C GLY A 443 -22.10 25.18 -9.67
N LEU A 444 -22.54 24.50 -10.74
CA LEU A 444 -21.90 23.28 -11.23
C LEU A 444 -20.49 23.54 -11.79
N LYS A 445 -20.29 24.67 -12.50
CA LYS A 445 -18.98 25.11 -13.00
C LYS A 445 -18.00 25.30 -11.87
N MET A 446 -18.39 26.06 -10.85
CA MET A 446 -17.58 26.27 -9.64
C MET A 446 -17.29 24.94 -8.94
N ARG A 447 -18.27 24.04 -8.82
CA ARG A 447 -18.07 22.72 -8.19
C ARG A 447 -17.04 21.89 -8.92
N PHE A 448 -17.15 21.82 -10.24
CA PHE A 448 -16.17 21.15 -11.08
C PHE A 448 -14.79 21.80 -10.95
N ALA A 449 -14.69 23.12 -11.06
CA ALA A 449 -13.43 23.86 -10.97
C ALA A 449 -12.70 23.65 -9.64
N TYR A 450 -13.44 23.63 -8.52
CA TYR A 450 -12.88 23.29 -7.21
C TYR A 450 -12.34 21.86 -7.18
N ILE A 451 -13.15 20.85 -7.53
CA ILE A 451 -12.73 19.44 -7.50
C ILE A 451 -11.55 19.22 -8.43
N ASN A 452 -11.55 19.85 -9.61
CA ASN A 452 -10.50 19.74 -10.60
C ASN A 452 -9.15 20.24 -10.05
N ARG A 453 -9.13 21.43 -9.46
CA ARG A 453 -7.93 21.99 -8.80
C ARG A 453 -7.47 21.12 -7.63
N GLN A 454 -8.42 20.71 -6.78
CA GLN A 454 -8.14 19.93 -5.59
C GLN A 454 -7.54 18.57 -5.91
N ALA A 455 -8.14 17.86 -6.87
CA ALA A 455 -7.62 16.57 -7.35
C ALA A 455 -6.23 16.71 -7.95
N TYR A 456 -5.98 17.77 -8.72
CA TYR A 456 -4.67 18.03 -9.32
C TYR A 456 -3.59 18.21 -8.25
N GLN A 457 -3.84 19.07 -7.26
CA GLN A 457 -2.88 19.33 -6.18
C GLN A 457 -2.60 18.08 -5.36
N GLN A 458 -3.63 17.33 -4.99
CA GLN A 458 -3.46 16.17 -4.10
C GLN A 458 -2.83 14.97 -4.79
N ILE A 459 -3.16 14.72 -6.07
CA ILE A 459 -2.50 13.66 -6.84
C ILE A 459 -1.04 14.02 -7.07
N THR A 460 -0.73 15.27 -7.42
CA THR A 460 0.65 15.73 -7.59
C THR A 460 1.45 15.55 -6.30
N GLN A 461 0.93 16.07 -5.18
CA GLN A 461 1.54 15.89 -3.86
C GLN A 461 1.73 14.41 -3.50
N TYR A 462 0.74 13.56 -3.80
CA TYR A 462 0.86 12.12 -3.57
C TYR A 462 2.04 11.52 -4.33
N PHE A 463 2.22 11.86 -5.62
CA PHE A 463 3.34 11.36 -6.41
C PHE A 463 4.70 11.87 -5.94
N ASP A 464 4.78 13.15 -5.56
CA ASP A 464 6.01 13.73 -4.98
C ASP A 464 6.41 12.97 -3.70
N ASN A 465 5.44 12.77 -2.81
CA ASN A 465 5.62 12.02 -1.57
C ASN A 465 5.90 10.52 -1.81
N LYS A 466 5.36 9.96 -2.90
CA LYS A 466 5.53 8.54 -3.26
C LYS A 466 6.99 8.23 -3.55
N GLY A 467 7.68 9.07 -4.34
CA GLY A 467 9.11 8.88 -4.63
C GLY A 467 9.95 8.83 -3.35
N ILE A 468 9.73 9.79 -2.45
CA ILE A 468 10.42 9.87 -1.15
C ILE A 468 10.12 8.64 -0.28
N SER A 469 8.85 8.23 -0.23
CA SER A 469 8.41 7.07 0.55
C SER A 469 9.08 5.78 0.07
N TYR A 470 9.21 5.58 -1.24
CA TYR A 470 9.86 4.41 -1.82
C TYR A 470 11.34 4.35 -1.45
N THR A 471 12.05 5.45 -1.68
CA THR A 471 13.48 5.56 -1.38
C THR A 471 13.74 5.32 0.11
N THR A 472 12.96 5.97 0.98
CA THR A 472 13.07 5.79 2.44
C THR A 472 12.82 4.35 2.84
N ARG A 473 11.79 3.70 2.27
CA ARG A 473 11.45 2.31 2.57
C ARG A 473 12.55 1.35 2.14
N MET A 474 13.06 1.49 0.92
CA MET A 474 14.11 0.62 0.38
C MET A 474 15.45 0.83 1.10
N CYS A 475 15.78 2.07 1.47
CA CYS A 475 16.95 2.38 2.28
C CYS A 475 16.87 1.69 3.65
N ASN A 476 15.75 1.88 4.37
CA ASN A 476 15.53 1.24 5.67
C ASN A 476 15.57 -0.29 5.59
N MET A 477 14.98 -0.88 4.55
CA MET A 477 15.06 -2.31 4.30
C MET A 477 16.51 -2.76 4.10
N SER A 478 17.29 -2.02 3.31
CA SER A 478 18.68 -2.36 3.00
C SER A 478 19.58 -2.27 4.23
N ILE A 479 19.41 -1.24 5.05
CA ILE A 479 20.13 -1.07 6.32
C ILE A 479 19.83 -2.26 7.24
N ARG A 480 18.56 -2.60 7.46
CA ARG A 480 18.18 -3.74 8.32
C ARG A 480 18.70 -5.07 7.80
N LYS A 481 18.68 -5.28 6.47
CA LYS A 481 19.26 -6.47 5.86
C LYS A 481 20.77 -6.56 6.10
N LYS A 482 21.50 -5.45 5.97
CA LYS A 482 22.93 -5.37 6.25
C LYS A 482 23.23 -5.69 7.72
N GLU A 483 22.49 -5.10 8.64
CA GLU A 483 22.64 -5.35 10.09
C GLU A 483 22.36 -6.82 10.43
N ASN A 484 21.27 -7.38 9.89
CA ASN A 484 20.91 -8.78 10.10
C ASN A 484 21.93 -9.76 9.50
N ALA A 485 22.52 -9.42 8.35
CA ALA A 485 23.58 -10.22 7.74
C ALA A 485 24.86 -10.18 8.58
N ALA A 486 25.28 -8.99 9.04
CA ALA A 486 26.47 -8.84 9.87
C ALA A 486 26.37 -9.64 11.18
N GLN A 487 25.21 -9.59 11.85
CA GLN A 487 24.95 -10.38 13.06
C GLN A 487 25.08 -11.89 12.79
N HIS A 488 24.52 -12.36 11.68
CA HIS A 488 24.59 -13.78 11.33
C HIS A 488 26.00 -14.21 10.96
N THR A 489 26.73 -13.42 10.18
CA THR A 489 28.12 -13.71 9.81
C THR A 489 28.98 -13.89 11.05
N GLN A 490 28.88 -12.99 12.03
CA GLN A 490 29.62 -13.11 13.30
C GLN A 490 29.30 -14.41 14.05
N PHE A 491 28.04 -14.81 14.08
CA PHE A 491 27.62 -16.07 14.70
C PHE A 491 28.14 -17.30 13.94
N VAL A 492 28.04 -17.30 12.60
CA VAL A 492 28.53 -18.39 11.75
C VAL A 492 30.05 -18.55 11.89
N GLU A 493 30.81 -17.45 11.94
CA GLU A 493 32.26 -17.47 12.17
C GLU A 493 32.61 -18.08 13.54
N MET A 494 31.86 -17.74 14.59
CA MET A 494 32.03 -18.32 15.92
C MET A 494 31.81 -19.84 15.90
N ILE A 495 30.70 -20.31 15.32
CA ILE A 495 30.40 -21.75 15.21
C ILE A 495 31.44 -22.47 14.34
N ALA A 496 31.85 -21.89 13.21
CA ALA A 496 32.87 -22.45 12.35
C ALA A 496 34.22 -22.58 13.08
N SER A 497 34.60 -21.58 13.88
CA SER A 497 35.81 -21.64 14.71
C SER A 497 35.76 -22.82 15.70
N GLN A 498 34.60 -23.06 16.32
CA GLN A 498 34.42 -24.20 17.24
C GLN A 498 34.53 -25.55 16.50
N PHE A 499 33.95 -25.68 15.30
CA PHE A 499 34.16 -26.88 14.48
C PHE A 499 35.63 -27.08 14.10
N MET A 500 36.34 -26.02 13.73
CA MET A 500 37.76 -26.09 13.39
C MET A 500 38.62 -26.50 14.59
N GLN A 501 38.30 -26.01 15.80
CA GLN A 501 38.97 -26.46 17.03
C GLN A 501 38.78 -27.96 17.28
N ILE A 502 37.57 -28.48 17.06
CA ILE A 502 37.27 -29.92 17.16
C ILE A 502 38.12 -30.72 16.16
N VAL A 503 38.23 -30.26 14.91
CA VAL A 503 39.04 -30.93 13.87
C VAL A 503 40.53 -30.89 14.23
N ALA A 504 41.04 -29.75 14.68
CA ALA A 504 42.44 -29.60 15.08
C ALA A 504 42.81 -30.53 16.26
N MET A 505 41.95 -30.61 17.28
CA MET A 505 42.12 -31.55 18.40
C MET A 505 42.27 -33.00 17.93
N ARG A 506 41.46 -33.43 16.95
CA ARG A 506 41.54 -34.78 16.40
C ARG A 506 42.87 -35.05 15.68
N ASN A 507 43.44 -34.02 15.06
CA ASN A 507 44.69 -34.11 14.30
C ASN A 507 45.94 -33.96 15.19
N GLY A 508 45.79 -33.82 16.51
CA GLY A 508 46.92 -33.61 17.42
C GLY A 508 47.52 -32.20 17.37
N GLU A 509 46.85 -31.27 16.68
CA GLU A 509 47.20 -29.85 16.70
C GLU A 509 46.58 -29.23 17.96
N ILE A 510 47.36 -28.55 18.80
CA ILE A 510 46.85 -27.86 20.00
C ILE A 510 46.58 -26.40 19.62
N PRO A 511 45.32 -25.96 19.41
CA PRO A 511 45.03 -24.55 19.29
C PRO A 511 44.96 -23.94 20.69
N ASN A 512 45.24 -22.63 20.79
CA ASN A 512 45.02 -21.85 22.02
C ASN A 512 43.54 -21.92 22.47
N LEU A 513 43.22 -22.89 23.33
CA LEU A 513 41.89 -23.07 23.93
C LEU A 513 41.73 -22.22 25.19
N LYS A 514 40.50 -21.77 25.46
CA LYS A 514 40.14 -21.23 26.78
C LYS A 514 40.20 -22.36 27.81
N GLN A 515 40.97 -22.16 28.88
CA GLN A 515 41.23 -23.12 29.95
C GLN A 515 39.95 -23.74 30.56
N GLU A 516 38.87 -22.95 30.68
CA GLU A 516 37.57 -23.40 31.19
C GLU A 516 36.99 -24.60 30.42
N TRP A 517 37.25 -24.70 29.11
CA TRP A 517 36.75 -25.81 28.28
C TRP A 517 37.54 -27.09 28.51
N ILE A 518 38.85 -26.97 28.72
CA ILE A 518 39.74 -28.07 29.10
C ILE A 518 39.27 -28.65 30.44
N ASP A 519 38.93 -27.78 31.38
CA ASP A 519 38.58 -28.21 32.73
C ASP A 519 37.19 -28.85 32.82
N GLN A 520 36.22 -28.36 32.04
CA GLN A 520 34.84 -28.85 32.10
C GLN A 520 34.60 -30.14 31.30
N TYR A 521 35.32 -30.32 30.18
CA TYR A 521 35.00 -31.40 29.23
C TYR A 521 36.16 -32.36 28.95
N LEU A 522 37.42 -31.91 29.02
CA LEU A 522 38.59 -32.76 28.76
C LEU A 522 39.14 -33.40 30.04
N ASN A 523 39.16 -32.70 31.17
CA ASN A 523 39.63 -33.24 32.45
C ASN A 523 38.85 -34.48 32.96
N PRO A 524 37.52 -34.59 32.77
CA PRO A 524 36.78 -35.81 33.12
C PRO A 524 37.11 -37.00 32.20
N LEU A 525 37.58 -36.73 30.99
CA LEU A 525 37.90 -37.73 29.96
C LEU A 525 39.37 -38.13 30.00
N ARG A 526 39.94 -38.44 31.18
CA ARG A 526 41.28 -39.05 31.28
C ARG A 526 41.33 -40.41 30.54
N ILE A 527 41.35 -40.37 29.22
CA ILE A 527 41.76 -41.42 28.31
C ILE A 527 43.26 -41.26 28.23
N SER A 528 43.96 -42.00 29.09
CA SER A 528 45.42 -42.09 29.13
C SER A 528 46.06 -42.72 27.88
N CYS A 529 45.41 -42.69 26.71
CA CYS A 529 45.78 -43.57 25.59
C CYS A 529 45.81 -42.94 24.18
N ILE A 530 45.75 -41.61 23.99
CA ILE A 530 45.93 -41.01 22.63
C ILE A 530 47.05 -39.97 22.57
N ILE A 531 48.03 -40.05 23.47
CA ILE A 531 49.36 -39.47 23.24
C ILE A 531 50.39 -40.54 23.61
N ARG A 532 50.55 -41.50 22.71
CA ARG A 532 51.79 -42.24 22.46
C ARG A 532 51.88 -42.58 21.00
#